data_AF-A0A2N2PAB1-F1
#
_entry.id   AF-A0A2N2PAB1-F1
#
_cell.length_a   1.000
_cell.length_b   1.000
_cell.length_c   1.000
_cell.angle_alpha   90.00
_cell.angle_beta   90.00
_cell.angle_gamma   90.00
#
_symmetry.space_group_name_H-M   'P 1'
#
loop_
_entity.id
_entity.type
_entity.pdbx_description
1 polymer ?
#
loop_
_entity_poly.entity_id
_entity_poly.type
_entity_poly.pdbx_seq_one_letter_code
_entity_poly.pdbx_strand_id
1 'polypeptide(L)'
;MASKLRQKKIRISARETTVSIAILLLMAAVAGAVYLKQFRYDSALFGVMDLKESATSGPEQSSNETTIAGVAPSQFAPPSAEPMGPPESFDRESLSDKIDGKAELYLEAGFERLVSQRYALKTNPDKWFELYVYNMGKPMNAFAVFSNQRRSDAQASDVTAFAYGGGGSLFFAHGKYYVEAIASDADSELASAVVESARGLVRLVPAKAQGESSELALLPEEGMLSSSVNLMLTDAYGYDKFTQVLAADYLIDGTTTTAFLTIRKSAEEAAELAAGYHSMLVDGMGADNIDLTSSSISGLKGADMLGDTELVFSEGSVTAGIHTAKNREAAEKLAQRLLESIRENEK
;
A
#
# COMPACT_ATOMS: atom_id res chain seq x y z
N MET A 1 19.11 -36.29 -49.09
CA MET A 1 17.86 -36.87 -48.57
C MET A 1 17.13 -35.78 -47.78
N ALA A 2 16.09 -35.15 -48.35
CA ALA A 2 15.35 -34.07 -47.71
C ALA A 2 13.96 -34.57 -47.31
N SER A 3 13.74 -34.72 -45.99
CA SER A 3 12.43 -35.06 -45.41
C SER A 3 11.60 -33.78 -45.27
N LYS A 4 10.54 -33.65 -46.08
CA LYS A 4 9.58 -32.54 -45.99
C LYS A 4 8.61 -32.79 -44.84
N LEU A 5 8.68 -31.99 -43.78
CA LEU A 5 7.61 -31.85 -42.80
C LEU A 5 6.36 -31.26 -43.48
N ARG A 6 5.26 -32.01 -43.43
CA ARG A 6 3.96 -31.63 -43.99
C ARG A 6 3.18 -30.87 -42.90
N GLN A 7 3.10 -29.54 -43.00
CA GLN A 7 2.20 -28.75 -42.14
C GLN A 7 0.74 -29.09 -42.45
N LYS A 8 0.02 -29.56 -41.44
CA LYS A 8 -1.41 -29.87 -41.49
C LYS A 8 -2.19 -28.56 -41.25
N LYS A 9 -2.69 -27.92 -42.31
CA LYS A 9 -3.57 -26.74 -42.19
C LYS A 9 -4.87 -27.16 -41.50
N ILE A 10 -5.08 -26.66 -40.27
CA ILE A 10 -6.33 -26.81 -39.53
C ILE A 10 -7.39 -25.98 -40.26
N ARG A 11 -8.44 -26.63 -40.78
CA ARG A 11 -9.59 -25.94 -41.38
C ARG A 11 -10.55 -25.58 -40.26
N ILE A 12 -10.55 -24.30 -39.88
CA ILE A 12 -11.49 -23.73 -38.91
C ILE A 12 -12.91 -23.88 -39.48
N SER A 13 -13.83 -24.41 -38.67
CA SER A 13 -15.22 -24.60 -39.08
C SER A 13 -15.93 -23.26 -39.17
N ALA A 14 -16.82 -23.09 -40.15
CA ALA A 14 -17.64 -21.88 -40.28
C ALA A 14 -18.43 -21.59 -38.99
N ARG A 15 -18.79 -22.64 -38.23
CA ARG A 15 -19.47 -22.50 -36.93
C ARG A 15 -18.57 -21.91 -35.85
N GLU A 16 -17.30 -22.30 -35.79
CA GLU A 16 -16.33 -21.74 -34.84
C GLU A 16 -16.05 -20.27 -35.17
N THR A 17 -15.95 -19.94 -36.45
CA THR A 17 -15.77 -18.54 -36.90
C THR A 17 -16.96 -17.67 -36.50
N THR A 18 -18.19 -18.16 -36.67
CA THR A 18 -19.39 -17.44 -36.26
C THR A 18 -19.47 -17.23 -34.74
N VAL A 19 -19.12 -18.25 -33.96
CA VAL A 19 -19.11 -18.15 -32.49
C VAL A 19 -18.04 -17.17 -32.02
N SER A 20 -16.83 -17.21 -32.58
CA SER A 20 -15.76 -16.26 -32.24
C SER A 20 -16.15 -14.82 -32.59
N ILE A 21 -16.79 -14.59 -33.74
CA ILE A 21 -17.27 -13.25 -34.12
C ILE A 21 -18.37 -12.79 -33.15
N ALA A 22 -19.29 -13.66 -32.75
CA ALA A 22 -20.34 -13.31 -31.79
C ALA A 22 -19.77 -12.92 -30.41
N ILE A 23 -18.76 -13.65 -29.93
CA ILE A 23 -18.07 -13.34 -28.67
C ILE A 23 -17.33 -12.00 -28.77
N LEU A 24 -16.62 -11.75 -29.87
CA LEU A 24 -15.90 -10.48 -30.07
C LEU A 24 -16.85 -9.28 -30.15
N LEU A 25 -18.00 -9.44 -30.81
CA LEU A 25 -19.03 -8.40 -30.86
C LEU A 25 -19.65 -8.15 -29.48
N LEU A 26 -19.88 -9.20 -28.69
CA LEU A 26 -20.36 -9.07 -27.31
C LEU A 26 -19.34 -8.32 -26.44
N MET A 27 -18.06 -8.67 -26.53
CA MET A 27 -17.00 -7.96 -25.79
C MET A 27 -16.86 -6.51 -26.22
N ALA A 28 -16.93 -6.22 -27.52
CA ALA A 28 -16.90 -4.85 -28.02
C ALA A 28 -18.14 -4.04 -27.57
N ALA A 29 -19.31 -4.67 -27.50
CA ALA A 29 -20.52 -4.05 -26.97
C ALA A 29 -20.41 -3.76 -25.47
N VAL A 30 -19.86 -4.69 -24.67
CA VAL A 30 -19.60 -4.47 -23.24
C VAL A 30 -18.57 -3.37 -23.04
N ALA A 31 -17.44 -3.40 -23.77
CA ALA A 31 -16.41 -2.36 -23.69
C ALA A 31 -16.96 -0.99 -24.11
N GLY A 32 -17.76 -0.94 -25.17
CA GLY A 32 -18.46 0.27 -25.61
C GLY A 32 -19.48 0.77 -24.57
N ALA A 33 -20.23 -0.14 -23.94
CA ALA A 33 -21.18 0.21 -22.88
C ALA A 33 -20.45 0.74 -21.64
N VAL A 34 -19.35 0.12 -21.22
CA VAL A 34 -18.50 0.60 -20.11
C VAL A 34 -17.88 1.96 -20.45
N TYR A 35 -17.32 2.11 -21.66
CA TYR A 35 -16.75 3.36 -22.13
C TYR A 35 -17.80 4.48 -22.16
N LEU A 36 -19.00 4.22 -22.67
CA LEU A 36 -20.08 5.20 -22.66
C LEU A 36 -20.61 5.49 -21.25
N LYS A 37 -20.58 4.50 -20.34
CA LYS A 37 -20.95 4.67 -18.93
C LYS A 37 -19.90 5.46 -18.15
N GLN A 38 -18.62 5.40 -18.52
CA GLN A 38 -17.55 6.18 -17.86
C GLN A 38 -17.70 7.70 -18.11
N PHE A 39 -18.26 8.12 -19.26
CA PHE A 39 -18.55 9.54 -19.55
C PHE A 39 -19.92 9.99 -19.03
N ARG A 40 -20.76 9.05 -18.61
CA ARG A 40 -21.98 9.28 -17.83
C ARG A 40 -21.75 8.81 -16.41
N TYR A 41 -20.78 9.43 -15.74
CA TYR A 41 -20.60 9.28 -14.31
C TYR A 41 -21.85 9.82 -13.62
N ASP A 42 -22.77 8.92 -13.31
CA ASP A 42 -24.02 9.25 -12.65
C ASP A 42 -23.73 9.39 -11.16
N SER A 43 -23.52 10.62 -10.72
CA SER A 43 -23.35 10.95 -9.30
C SER A 43 -24.54 10.52 -8.45
N ALA A 44 -25.69 10.23 -9.06
CA ALA A 44 -26.88 9.68 -8.39
C ALA A 44 -26.88 8.15 -8.24
N LEU A 45 -25.89 7.43 -8.79
CA LEU A 45 -25.65 6.01 -8.44
C LEU A 45 -24.70 5.87 -7.23
N PHE A 46 -23.99 6.95 -6.89
CA PHE A 46 -23.11 7.11 -5.72
C PHE A 46 -23.62 8.15 -4.72
N GLY A 47 -24.89 8.55 -4.85
CA GLY A 47 -25.56 9.49 -3.97
C GLY A 47 -27.05 9.24 -4.00
N VAL A 48 -27.65 9.15 -2.81
CA VAL A 48 -29.08 8.89 -2.53
C VAL A 48 -29.47 7.41 -2.54
N MET A 49 -29.02 6.66 -1.53
CA MET A 49 -29.98 5.81 -0.83
C MET A 49 -30.84 6.79 -0.02
N ASP A 50 -32.12 6.89 -0.39
CA ASP A 50 -33.10 7.80 0.20
C ASP A 50 -33.36 7.34 1.66
N LEU A 51 -32.48 7.74 2.59
CA LEU A 51 -32.55 7.41 4.02
C LEU A 51 -33.56 8.29 4.74
N LYS A 52 -34.78 8.39 4.21
CA LYS A 52 -35.92 8.93 4.96
C LYS A 52 -36.75 7.85 5.66
N GLU A 53 -36.39 6.58 5.51
CA GLU A 53 -37.12 5.45 6.12
C GLU A 53 -36.24 4.44 6.90
N SER A 54 -35.08 4.86 7.41
CA SER A 54 -34.31 4.04 8.36
C SER A 54 -33.78 4.82 9.57
N ALA A 55 -34.45 5.91 9.94
CA ALA A 55 -34.23 6.61 11.20
C ALA A 55 -34.92 5.91 12.40
N THR A 56 -35.10 4.60 12.34
CA THR A 56 -35.58 3.82 13.49
C THR A 56 -34.83 2.50 13.55
N SER A 57 -33.98 2.38 14.59
CA SER A 57 -33.28 1.18 15.05
C SER A 57 -32.15 0.62 14.17
N GLY A 58 -31.05 1.37 14.07
CA GLY A 58 -29.72 0.74 14.11
C GLY A 58 -29.38 0.39 15.57
N PRO A 59 -28.62 -0.70 15.85
CA PRO A 59 -28.21 -1.01 17.22
C PRO A 59 -27.51 0.21 17.84
N GLU A 60 -27.84 0.54 19.10
CA GLU A 60 -27.14 1.59 19.85
C GLU A 60 -25.64 1.23 19.92
N GLN A 61 -24.84 1.78 19.01
CA GLN A 61 -23.41 1.64 19.05
C GLN A 61 -22.89 2.42 20.26
N SER A 62 -22.10 1.75 21.10
CA SER A 62 -21.55 2.36 22.31
C SER A 62 -20.69 3.57 21.94
N SER A 63 -20.70 4.62 22.77
CA SER A 63 -19.89 5.83 22.56
C SER A 63 -18.39 5.55 22.44
N ASN A 64 -17.92 4.41 22.97
CA ASN A 64 -16.53 3.98 22.83
C ASN A 64 -16.18 3.41 21.44
N GLU A 65 -17.18 2.97 20.66
CA GLU A 65 -16.96 2.38 19.34
C GLU A 65 -16.90 3.45 18.25
N THR A 66 -17.54 4.59 18.48
CA THR A 66 -17.62 5.73 17.55
C THR A 66 -16.60 6.84 17.85
N THR A 67 -15.70 6.63 18.83
CA THR A 67 -14.63 7.57 19.19
C THR A 67 -13.26 7.04 18.80
N ILE A 68 -12.34 7.95 18.50
CA ILE A 68 -10.95 7.65 18.11
C ILE A 68 -10.06 8.04 19.28
N ALA A 69 -9.54 7.04 20.01
CA ALA A 69 -8.79 7.26 21.25
C ALA A 69 -9.57 8.12 22.27
N GLY A 70 -10.90 7.96 22.34
CA GLY A 70 -11.77 8.77 23.20
C GLY A 70 -12.11 10.16 22.66
N VAL A 71 -11.63 10.53 21.46
CA VAL A 71 -11.96 11.77 20.77
C VAL A 71 -13.13 11.52 19.81
N ALA A 72 -14.21 12.29 19.95
CA ALA A 72 -15.34 12.23 19.04
C ALA A 72 -15.00 12.92 17.70
N PRO A 73 -15.45 12.41 16.54
CA PRO A 73 -15.04 13.02 15.28
C PRO A 73 -15.51 14.46 15.07
N SER A 74 -16.62 14.85 15.70
CA SER A 74 -17.07 16.24 15.77
C SER A 74 -16.05 17.21 16.37
N GLN A 75 -15.10 16.74 17.19
CA GLN A 75 -14.07 17.58 17.81
C GLN A 75 -12.96 17.99 16.84
N PHE A 76 -12.79 17.28 15.73
CA PHE A 76 -11.86 17.64 14.65
C PHE A 76 -12.59 18.00 13.35
N ALA A 77 -13.90 18.26 13.41
CA ALA A 77 -14.62 18.85 12.29
C ALA A 77 -14.10 20.27 12.01
N PRO A 78 -13.86 20.65 10.73
CA PRO A 78 -13.41 21.99 10.40
C PRO A 78 -14.59 22.97 10.59
N PRO A 79 -14.34 24.24 10.98
CA PRO A 79 -15.40 25.23 11.20
C PRO A 79 -16.28 25.49 9.97
N SER A 80 -15.72 25.28 8.77
CA SER A 80 -16.40 25.43 7.47
C SER A 80 -17.36 24.30 7.14
N ALA A 81 -17.32 23.18 7.86
CA ALA A 81 -18.16 22.01 7.59
C ALA A 81 -19.04 21.63 8.78
N GLU A 82 -20.07 20.83 8.51
CA GLU A 82 -20.96 20.26 9.52
C GLU A 82 -21.22 18.77 9.23
N PRO A 83 -21.41 17.94 10.26
CA PRO A 83 -21.64 16.52 10.08
C PRO A 83 -22.98 16.25 9.37
N MET A 84 -22.97 15.34 8.40
CA MET A 84 -24.19 14.93 7.67
C MET A 84 -24.98 13.81 8.37
N GLY A 85 -24.45 13.29 9.47
CA GLY A 85 -25.03 12.20 10.26
C GLY A 85 -24.16 11.89 11.49
N PRO A 86 -24.58 10.97 12.37
CA PRO A 86 -23.72 10.50 13.46
C PRO A 86 -22.49 9.76 12.91
N PRO A 87 -21.41 9.61 13.71
CA PRO A 87 -20.32 8.72 13.33
C PRO A 87 -20.78 7.27 13.26
N GLU A 88 -20.19 6.52 12.35
CA GLU A 88 -20.42 5.10 12.14
C GLU A 88 -19.16 4.31 12.56
N SER A 89 -19.34 3.13 13.15
CA SER A 89 -18.25 2.20 13.48
C SER A 89 -18.42 0.87 12.75
N PHE A 90 -17.32 0.35 12.21
CA PHE A 90 -17.24 -0.95 11.54
C PHE A 90 -16.09 -1.77 12.12
N ASP A 91 -16.35 -3.05 12.33
CA ASP A 91 -15.37 -4.04 12.79
C ASP A 91 -14.94 -4.96 11.65
N ARG A 92 -14.22 -6.04 11.97
CA ARG A 92 -13.67 -6.96 10.97
C ARG A 92 -14.75 -7.65 10.13
N GLU A 93 -15.96 -7.80 10.65
CA GLU A 93 -17.07 -8.48 9.97
C GLU A 93 -17.87 -7.52 9.08
N SER A 94 -17.98 -6.26 9.48
CA SER A 94 -18.79 -5.24 8.81
C SER A 94 -17.99 -4.29 7.91
N LEU A 95 -16.64 -4.35 7.95
CA LEU A 95 -15.80 -3.46 7.16
C LEU A 95 -16.09 -3.56 5.65
N SER A 96 -16.27 -4.78 5.12
CA SER A 96 -16.52 -5.00 3.69
C SER A 96 -17.75 -4.27 3.18
N ASP A 97 -18.78 -4.10 4.02
CA ASP A 97 -20.02 -3.44 3.65
C ASP A 97 -19.78 -1.94 3.46
N LYS A 98 -18.92 -1.34 4.29
CA LYS A 98 -18.57 0.08 4.21
C LYS A 98 -17.67 0.41 3.03
N ILE A 99 -16.75 -0.50 2.67
CA ILE A 99 -15.72 -0.23 1.65
C ILE A 99 -15.84 -1.11 0.41
N ASP A 100 -17.06 -1.56 0.11
CA ASP A 100 -17.44 -2.22 -1.15
C ASP A 100 -16.55 -3.45 -1.46
N GLY A 101 -16.43 -4.34 -0.48
CA GLY A 101 -15.68 -5.59 -0.60
C GLY A 101 -14.16 -5.46 -0.54
N LYS A 102 -13.60 -4.26 -0.36
CA LYS A 102 -12.14 -4.00 -0.35
C LYS A 102 -11.48 -4.18 1.01
N ALA A 103 -12.05 -5.02 1.88
CA ALA A 103 -11.59 -5.20 3.26
C ALA A 103 -10.27 -5.96 3.40
N GLU A 104 -9.95 -6.86 2.46
CA GLU A 104 -8.84 -7.80 2.59
C GLU A 104 -7.52 -7.12 2.97
N LEU A 105 -7.12 -6.07 2.25
CA LEU A 105 -5.89 -5.31 2.50
C LEU A 105 -5.76 -4.85 3.96
N TYR A 106 -6.85 -4.35 4.55
CA TYR A 106 -6.86 -3.84 5.92
C TYR A 106 -6.89 -5.01 6.92
N LEU A 107 -7.69 -6.04 6.63
CA LEU A 107 -7.85 -7.21 7.49
C LEU A 107 -6.56 -8.00 7.65
N GLU A 108 -5.85 -8.24 6.55
CA GLU A 108 -4.52 -8.85 6.50
C GLU A 108 -3.49 -8.00 7.23
N ALA A 109 -3.64 -6.67 7.15
CA ALA A 109 -2.80 -5.72 7.86
C ALA A 109 -3.12 -5.57 9.36
N GLY A 110 -4.01 -6.37 9.93
CA GLY A 110 -4.29 -6.34 11.37
C GLY A 110 -5.28 -5.24 11.79
N PHE A 111 -6.19 -4.86 10.90
CA PHE A 111 -7.31 -3.98 11.19
C PHE A 111 -8.11 -4.41 12.44
N GLU A 112 -8.40 -3.43 13.29
CA GLU A 112 -9.22 -3.60 14.49
C GLU A 112 -10.61 -2.97 14.34
N ARG A 113 -10.67 -1.73 13.84
CA ARG A 113 -11.92 -0.94 13.74
C ARG A 113 -11.78 0.23 12.78
N LEU A 114 -12.86 0.59 12.11
CA LEU A 114 -13.03 1.81 11.32
C LEU A 114 -14.06 2.69 12.01
N VAL A 115 -13.72 3.96 12.24
CA VAL A 115 -14.69 5.01 12.55
C VAL A 115 -14.81 5.92 11.34
N SER A 116 -16.04 6.18 10.89
CA SER A 116 -16.31 7.01 9.73
C SER A 116 -17.35 8.08 10.00
N GLN A 117 -17.17 9.27 9.43
CA GLN A 117 -18.18 10.33 9.45
C GLN A 117 -18.04 11.24 8.24
N ARG A 118 -19.19 11.61 7.67
CA ARG A 118 -19.28 12.54 6.53
C ARG A 118 -19.59 13.96 7.00
N TYR A 119 -18.99 14.94 6.33
CA TYR A 119 -19.16 16.36 6.59
C TYR A 119 -19.45 17.10 5.28
N ALA A 120 -20.43 18.00 5.31
CA ALA A 120 -20.75 18.90 4.19
C ALA A 120 -20.24 20.31 4.48
N LEU A 121 -19.81 21.02 3.44
CA LEU A 121 -19.50 22.44 3.56
C LEU A 121 -20.78 23.23 3.85
N LYS A 122 -20.70 24.16 4.81
CA LYS A 122 -21.82 25.04 5.17
C LYS A 122 -22.20 25.98 4.03
N THR A 123 -21.25 26.30 3.16
CA THR A 123 -21.43 27.15 1.97
C THR A 123 -22.12 26.40 0.84
N ASN A 124 -21.96 25.08 0.76
CA ASN A 124 -22.57 24.23 -0.26
C ASN A 124 -22.73 22.78 0.23
N PRO A 125 -23.95 22.36 0.62
CA PRO A 125 -24.20 21.01 1.13
C PRO A 125 -23.93 19.86 0.14
N ASP A 126 -23.86 20.13 -1.17
CA ASP A 126 -23.52 19.12 -2.19
C ASP A 126 -22.00 18.83 -2.22
N LYS A 127 -21.19 19.68 -1.59
CA LYS A 127 -19.75 19.51 -1.43
C LYS A 127 -19.49 18.90 -0.06
N TRP A 128 -18.97 17.67 -0.04
CA TRP A 128 -18.79 16.92 1.18
C TRP A 128 -17.50 16.11 1.14
N PHE A 129 -16.97 15.79 2.30
CA PHE A 129 -15.90 14.81 2.44
C PHE A 129 -16.27 13.82 3.53
N GLU A 130 -15.70 12.62 3.43
CA GLU A 130 -15.87 11.56 4.40
C GLU A 130 -14.53 11.17 4.98
N LEU A 131 -14.46 11.13 6.31
CA LEU A 131 -13.31 10.62 7.02
C LEU A 131 -13.50 9.15 7.29
N TYR A 132 -12.45 8.38 7.02
CA TYR A 132 -12.31 6.98 7.37
C TYR A 132 -11.06 6.86 8.25
N VAL A 133 -11.26 6.58 9.54
CA VAL A 133 -10.17 6.45 10.51
C VAL A 133 -10.04 4.98 10.90
N TYR A 134 -9.08 4.30 10.29
CA TYR A 134 -8.78 2.90 10.53
C TYR A 134 -7.82 2.77 11.71
N ASN A 135 -8.25 2.11 12.78
CA ASN A 135 -7.35 1.63 13.81
C ASN A 135 -6.74 0.29 13.34
N MET A 136 -5.45 0.33 13.02
CA MET A 136 -4.68 -0.81 12.52
C MET A 136 -3.97 -1.59 13.64
N GLY A 137 -4.26 -1.26 14.90
CA GLY A 137 -3.69 -1.87 16.10
C GLY A 137 -2.25 -1.44 16.40
N LYS A 138 -1.39 -1.38 15.38
CA LYS A 138 0.03 -1.00 15.49
C LYS A 138 0.43 0.07 14.46
N PRO A 139 1.46 0.89 14.74
CA PRO A 139 1.96 1.86 13.76
C PRO A 139 2.43 1.25 12.43
N MET A 140 3.20 0.16 12.47
CA MET A 140 3.67 -0.51 11.26
C MET A 140 2.54 -1.06 10.39
N ASN A 141 1.43 -1.49 11.00
CA ASN A 141 0.25 -1.92 10.26
C ASN A 141 -0.41 -0.74 9.51
N ALA A 142 -0.52 0.43 10.15
CA ALA A 142 -1.01 1.64 9.50
C ALA A 142 -0.09 2.12 8.38
N PHE A 143 1.23 2.06 8.61
CA PHE A 143 2.22 2.39 7.60
C PHE A 143 2.19 1.42 6.40
N ALA A 144 1.99 0.12 6.62
CA ALA A 144 1.84 -0.86 5.55
C ALA A 144 0.63 -0.56 4.65
N VAL A 145 -0.53 -0.24 5.23
CA VAL A 145 -1.70 0.15 4.42
C VAL A 145 -1.43 1.47 3.68
N PHE A 146 -0.88 2.47 4.38
CA PHE A 146 -0.53 3.76 3.77
C PHE A 146 0.38 3.62 2.55
N SER A 147 1.47 2.87 2.71
CA SER A 147 2.52 2.76 1.69
C SER A 147 2.08 1.90 0.50
N ASN A 148 1.33 0.82 0.72
CA ASN A 148 0.79 -0.01 -0.36
C ASN A 148 -0.32 0.69 -1.17
N GLN A 149 -1.07 1.61 -0.57
CA GLN A 149 -2.12 2.36 -1.29
C GLN A 149 -1.59 3.61 -2.00
N ARG A 150 -0.38 4.07 -1.68
CA ARG A 150 0.17 5.29 -2.26
C ARG A 150 0.38 5.13 -3.76
N ARG A 151 -0.19 6.04 -4.54
CA ARG A 151 0.00 6.10 -6.00
C ARG A 151 1.32 6.78 -6.34
N SER A 152 1.89 6.40 -7.48
CA SER A 152 3.15 6.97 -7.98
C SER A 152 3.05 8.46 -8.34
N ASP A 153 1.85 8.96 -8.64
CA ASP A 153 1.55 10.37 -8.95
C ASP A 153 1.05 11.18 -7.74
N ALA A 154 1.05 10.58 -6.54
CA ALA A 154 0.55 11.23 -5.34
C ALA A 154 1.43 12.40 -4.90
N GLN A 155 0.81 13.49 -4.45
CA GLN A 155 1.52 14.69 -4.00
C GLN A 155 1.74 14.61 -2.50
N ALA A 156 2.97 14.78 -2.03
CA ALA A 156 3.26 14.83 -0.60
C ALA A 156 2.47 15.96 0.09
N SER A 157 2.06 15.70 1.33
CA SER A 157 1.35 16.66 2.19
C SER A 157 2.13 16.84 3.50
N ASP A 158 2.01 18.02 4.11
CA ASP A 158 2.71 18.38 5.35
C ASP A 158 1.95 18.00 6.64
N VAL A 159 0.82 17.31 6.51
CA VAL A 159 -0.05 16.94 7.65
C VAL A 159 0.65 15.97 8.62
N THR A 160 1.37 14.98 8.08
CA THR A 160 2.31 14.11 8.81
C THR A 160 3.50 13.80 7.90
N ALA A 161 4.54 13.14 8.44
CA ALA A 161 5.65 12.63 7.61
C ALA A 161 5.19 11.59 6.57
N PHE A 162 4.05 10.95 6.81
CA PHE A 162 3.44 9.94 5.96
C PHE A 162 2.07 10.42 5.51
N ALA A 163 2.05 11.48 4.70
CA ALA A 163 0.84 12.05 4.14
C ALA A 163 0.99 12.34 2.64
N TYR A 164 -0.05 12.01 1.87
CA TYR A 164 -0.15 12.42 0.48
C TYR A 164 -1.58 12.82 0.13
N GLY A 165 -1.72 13.68 -0.86
CA GLY A 165 -3.00 14.11 -1.42
C GLY A 165 -3.14 13.73 -2.89
N GLY A 166 -4.39 13.75 -3.36
CA GLY A 166 -4.73 13.56 -4.76
C GLY A 166 -6.23 13.74 -4.99
N GLY A 167 -6.61 14.54 -5.99
CA GLY A 167 -8.02 14.71 -6.39
C GLY A 167 -8.93 15.28 -5.32
N GLY A 168 -8.44 16.18 -4.45
CA GLY A 168 -9.19 16.76 -3.33
C GLY A 168 -9.16 15.91 -2.04
N SER A 169 -8.71 14.66 -2.14
CA SER A 169 -8.61 13.73 -1.02
C SER A 169 -7.22 13.74 -0.38
N LEU A 170 -7.15 13.31 0.87
CA LEU A 170 -5.92 13.22 1.67
C LEU A 170 -5.83 11.87 2.36
N PHE A 171 -4.64 11.29 2.36
CA PHE A 171 -4.35 9.99 2.94
C PHE A 171 -3.13 10.12 3.84
N PHE A 172 -3.18 9.59 5.05
CA PHE A 172 -2.04 9.66 5.96
C PHE A 172 -2.00 8.56 7.01
N ALA A 173 -0.80 8.25 7.50
CA ALA A 173 -0.59 7.48 8.72
C ALA A 173 -0.26 8.40 9.90
N HIS A 174 -0.79 8.07 11.08
CA HIS A 174 -0.55 8.77 12.35
C HIS A 174 -0.59 7.78 13.52
N GLY A 175 0.59 7.28 13.91
CA GLY A 175 0.67 6.18 14.89
C GLY A 175 -0.04 4.94 14.36
N LYS A 176 -0.89 4.30 15.16
CA LYS A 176 -1.66 3.12 14.74
C LYS A 176 -2.86 3.42 13.84
N TYR A 177 -3.06 4.68 13.46
CA TYR A 177 -4.18 5.10 12.64
C TYR A 177 -3.75 5.31 11.19
N TYR A 178 -4.45 4.66 10.28
CA TYR A 178 -4.44 5.02 8.87
C TYR A 178 -5.73 5.79 8.57
N VAL A 179 -5.62 6.89 7.83
CA VAL A 179 -6.74 7.81 7.59
C VAL A 179 -6.88 8.06 6.11
N GLU A 180 -8.10 7.93 5.62
CA GLU A 180 -8.53 8.40 4.30
C GLU A 180 -9.56 9.50 4.49
N ALA A 181 -9.33 10.65 3.87
CA ALA A 181 -10.27 11.75 3.79
C ALA A 181 -10.68 11.91 2.32
N ILE A 182 -11.84 11.37 1.97
CA ILE A 182 -12.31 11.30 0.59
C ILE A 182 -13.26 12.45 0.33
N ALA A 183 -12.86 13.35 -0.57
CA ALA A 183 -13.68 14.49 -0.99
C ALA A 183 -14.60 14.11 -2.16
N SER A 184 -15.78 14.72 -2.22
CA SER A 184 -16.73 14.53 -3.34
C SER A 184 -16.22 15.14 -4.65
N ASP A 185 -15.29 16.10 -4.58
CA ASP A 185 -14.57 16.66 -5.71
C ASP A 185 -13.24 17.32 -5.29
N ALA A 186 -12.56 17.94 -6.26
CA ALA A 186 -11.28 18.62 -6.08
C ALA A 186 -11.41 20.14 -5.86
N ASP A 187 -12.54 20.63 -5.35
CA ASP A 187 -12.71 22.04 -5.01
C ASP A 187 -11.72 22.50 -3.92
N SER A 188 -11.20 23.72 -4.04
CA SER A 188 -10.17 24.24 -3.13
C SER A 188 -10.67 24.50 -1.70
N GLU A 189 -11.94 24.89 -1.54
CA GLU A 189 -12.55 25.07 -0.21
C GLU A 189 -12.72 23.73 0.47
N LEU A 190 -13.18 22.72 -0.28
CA LEU A 190 -13.33 21.34 0.22
C LEU A 190 -11.98 20.72 0.59
N ALA A 191 -10.97 20.85 -0.27
CA ALA A 191 -9.61 20.40 0.02
C ALA A 191 -9.03 21.08 1.28
N SER A 192 -9.31 22.37 1.47
CA SER A 192 -8.88 23.10 2.68
C SER A 192 -9.58 22.56 3.94
N ALA A 193 -10.88 22.27 3.86
CA ALA A 193 -11.64 21.65 4.96
C ALA A 193 -11.10 20.26 5.33
N VAL A 194 -10.77 19.44 4.33
CA VAL A 194 -10.12 18.12 4.51
C VAL A 194 -8.80 18.25 5.28
N VAL A 195 -7.91 19.15 4.84
CA VAL A 195 -6.60 19.37 5.49
C VAL A 195 -6.77 19.90 6.92
N GLU A 196 -7.69 20.83 7.14
CA GLU A 196 -7.96 21.36 8.49
C GLU A 196 -8.48 20.28 9.43
N SER A 197 -9.38 19.43 8.94
CA SER A 197 -9.91 18.31 9.72
C SER A 197 -8.83 17.28 10.07
N ALA A 198 -7.99 16.93 9.10
CA ALA A 198 -6.86 16.02 9.31
C ALA A 198 -5.86 16.57 10.34
N ARG A 199 -5.52 17.85 10.25
CA ARG A 199 -4.68 18.52 11.27
C ARG A 199 -5.35 18.55 12.64
N GLY A 200 -6.68 18.70 12.69
CA GLY A 200 -7.48 18.56 13.92
C GLY A 200 -7.32 17.19 14.56
N LEU A 201 -7.46 16.13 13.75
CA LEU A 201 -7.26 14.75 14.19
C LEU A 201 -5.86 14.55 14.75
N VAL A 202 -4.82 14.93 14.00
CA VAL A 202 -3.41 14.77 14.41
C VAL A 202 -3.11 15.48 15.73
N ARG A 203 -3.68 16.67 15.97
CA ARG A 203 -3.51 17.42 17.23
C ARG A 203 -4.20 16.76 18.43
N LEU A 204 -5.39 16.22 18.22
CA LEU A 204 -6.24 15.74 19.31
C LEU A 204 -6.03 14.26 19.64
N VAL A 205 -5.67 13.45 18.64
CA VAL A 205 -5.45 12.02 18.79
C VAL A 205 -3.96 11.81 19.10
N PRO A 206 -3.60 11.37 20.32
CA PRO A 206 -2.20 11.13 20.64
C PRO A 206 -1.69 9.95 19.81
N ALA A 207 -0.69 10.22 18.98
CA ALA A 207 0.20 9.16 18.53
C ALA A 207 1.33 9.07 19.58
N LYS A 208 1.61 7.88 20.12
CA LYS A 208 2.95 7.66 20.68
C LYS A 208 3.92 8.05 19.59
N ALA A 209 4.96 8.83 19.95
CA ALA A 209 6.00 9.25 19.03
C ALA A 209 6.63 8.01 18.41
N GLN A 210 6.05 7.63 17.28
CA GLN A 210 6.52 6.66 16.33
C GLN A 210 7.28 5.51 17.00
N GLY A 211 8.54 5.22 16.74
CA GLY A 211 8.92 3.82 16.53
C GLY A 211 8.75 3.47 15.04
N GLU A 212 8.04 4.32 14.30
CA GLU A 212 8.30 4.64 12.87
C GLU A 212 9.72 5.22 12.67
N SER A 213 10.56 5.33 13.71
CA SER A 213 11.94 5.83 13.64
C SER A 213 13.03 4.77 13.86
N SER A 214 12.74 3.55 14.32
CA SER A 214 13.80 2.55 14.47
C SER A 214 14.01 1.72 13.21
N GLU A 215 12.93 1.22 12.62
CA GLU A 215 13.05 0.32 11.46
C GLU A 215 13.32 1.09 10.16
N LEU A 216 12.65 2.22 9.96
CA LEU A 216 12.90 3.09 8.80
C LEU A 216 14.31 3.67 8.80
N ALA A 217 14.90 3.91 9.98
CA ALA A 217 16.27 4.40 10.11
C ALA A 217 17.32 3.35 9.73
N LEU A 218 16.94 2.07 9.61
CA LEU A 218 17.84 1.04 9.08
C LEU A 218 18.05 1.19 7.56
N LEU A 219 17.10 1.83 6.85
CA LEU A 219 17.28 2.15 5.44
C LEU A 219 18.24 3.36 5.29
N PRO A 220 19.26 3.27 4.42
CA PRO A 220 20.16 4.40 4.19
C PRO A 220 19.40 5.59 3.58
N GLU A 221 19.69 6.82 4.02
CA GLU A 221 19.03 8.00 3.45
C GLU A 221 19.60 8.40 2.08
N GLU A 222 20.90 8.13 1.85
CA GLU A 222 21.61 8.60 0.66
C GLU A 222 21.09 7.94 -0.63
N GLY A 223 20.51 8.76 -1.52
CA GLY A 223 20.00 8.31 -2.81
C GLY A 223 18.60 7.67 -2.75
N MET A 224 17.99 7.58 -1.57
CA MET A 224 16.65 7.03 -1.41
C MET A 224 15.60 7.92 -2.07
N LEU A 225 14.71 7.31 -2.85
CA LEU A 225 13.49 7.93 -3.33
C LEU A 225 12.46 7.86 -2.20
N SER A 226 12.35 8.88 -1.35
CA SER A 226 11.50 8.85 -0.14
C SER A 226 10.03 8.48 -0.40
N SER A 227 9.51 8.77 -1.59
CA SER A 227 8.17 8.39 -2.03
C SER A 227 8.01 6.92 -2.45
N SER A 228 9.07 6.11 -2.38
CA SER A 228 9.06 4.68 -2.73
C SER A 228 9.01 3.75 -1.53
N VAL A 229 9.25 4.26 -0.31
CA VAL A 229 9.29 3.43 0.89
C VAL A 229 7.96 2.67 1.05
N ASN A 230 8.05 1.34 1.12
CA ASN A 230 6.93 0.42 1.22
C ASN A 230 7.16 -0.65 2.29
N LEU A 231 6.09 -1.07 2.96
CA LEU A 231 6.11 -2.18 3.90
C LEU A 231 5.16 -3.29 3.42
N MET A 232 5.74 -4.42 3.04
CA MET A 232 5.02 -5.64 2.63
C MET A 232 4.87 -6.56 3.84
N LEU A 233 3.64 -6.91 4.20
CA LEU A 233 3.38 -7.69 5.41
C LEU A 233 3.61 -9.18 5.24
N THR A 234 3.38 -9.71 4.04
CA THR A 234 3.50 -11.12 3.70
C THR A 234 4.04 -11.29 2.29
N ASP A 235 4.61 -12.46 2.03
CA ASP A 235 4.97 -12.97 0.70
C ASP A 235 5.80 -12.02 -0.18
N ALA A 236 6.65 -11.19 0.43
CA ALA A 236 7.43 -10.23 -0.33
C ALA A 236 8.37 -10.96 -1.30
N TYR A 237 8.38 -10.49 -2.55
CA TYR A 237 9.18 -11.05 -3.64
C TYR A 237 8.90 -12.54 -3.91
N GLY A 238 7.70 -13.03 -3.59
CA GLY A 238 7.28 -14.40 -3.81
C GLY A 238 7.82 -15.40 -2.79
N TYR A 239 8.44 -14.94 -1.70
CA TYR A 239 8.92 -15.80 -0.62
C TYR A 239 7.99 -15.69 0.60
N ASP A 240 7.26 -16.76 0.90
CA ASP A 240 6.25 -16.80 1.96
C ASP A 240 6.79 -16.48 3.37
N LYS A 241 8.06 -16.74 3.62
CA LYS A 241 8.74 -16.40 4.89
C LYS A 241 9.17 -14.93 4.99
N PHE A 242 9.12 -14.17 3.88
CA PHE A 242 9.35 -12.74 3.88
C PHE A 242 8.10 -11.99 4.33
N THR A 243 7.94 -11.95 5.64
CA THR A 243 6.94 -11.13 6.34
C THR A 243 7.56 -9.84 6.87
N GLN A 244 6.77 -8.77 6.91
CA GLN A 244 7.19 -7.43 7.37
C GLN A 244 8.48 -6.95 6.69
N VAL A 245 8.52 -7.01 5.35
CA VAL A 245 9.65 -6.53 4.55
C VAL A 245 9.46 -5.07 4.24
N LEU A 246 10.36 -4.25 4.78
CA LEU A 246 10.50 -2.85 4.44
C LEU A 246 11.38 -2.73 3.21
N ALA A 247 10.96 -1.95 2.22
CA ALA A 247 11.68 -1.73 0.98
C ALA A 247 11.67 -0.26 0.58
N ALA A 248 12.69 0.17 -0.16
CA ALA A 248 12.73 1.48 -0.79
C ALA A 248 13.58 1.43 -2.05
N ASP A 249 13.22 2.27 -3.02
CA ASP A 249 13.96 2.48 -4.25
C ASP A 249 15.03 3.57 -4.06
N TYR A 250 16.16 3.36 -4.72
CA TYR A 250 17.32 4.23 -4.67
C TYR A 250 17.77 4.56 -6.07
N LEU A 251 18.20 5.80 -6.28
CA LEU A 251 18.88 6.21 -7.50
C LEU A 251 20.40 6.13 -7.28
N ILE A 252 21.02 5.07 -7.80
CA ILE A 252 22.46 4.83 -7.71
C ILE A 252 23.04 4.90 -9.12
N ASP A 253 23.98 5.82 -9.35
CA ASP A 253 24.64 6.03 -10.65
C ASP A 253 23.65 6.14 -11.84
N GLY A 254 22.49 6.77 -11.62
CA GLY A 254 21.45 6.96 -12.63
C GLY A 254 20.55 5.74 -12.88
N THR A 255 20.72 4.65 -12.11
CA THR A 255 19.89 3.45 -12.18
C THR A 255 19.05 3.32 -10.91
N THR A 256 17.76 3.00 -11.06
CA THR A 256 16.90 2.69 -9.92
C THR A 256 17.18 1.28 -9.41
N THR A 257 17.33 1.12 -8.11
CA THR A 257 17.58 -0.18 -7.46
C THR A 257 16.85 -0.24 -6.12
N THR A 258 16.24 -1.37 -5.79
CA THR A 258 15.43 -1.51 -4.57
C THR A 258 16.24 -2.20 -3.48
N ALA A 259 16.39 -1.54 -2.33
CA ALA A 259 16.88 -2.18 -1.11
C ALA A 259 15.70 -2.66 -0.27
N PHE A 260 15.89 -3.76 0.44
CA PHE A 260 14.92 -4.27 1.38
C PHE A 260 15.57 -4.77 2.66
N LEU A 261 14.80 -4.76 3.74
CA LEU A 261 15.19 -5.35 5.01
C LEU A 261 13.99 -5.87 5.78
N THR A 262 14.26 -6.74 6.74
CA THR A 262 13.24 -7.24 7.65
C THR A 262 13.89 -7.73 8.94
N ILE A 263 13.29 -7.38 10.08
CA ILE A 263 13.84 -7.66 11.41
C ILE A 263 13.31 -9.00 11.91
N ARG A 264 14.17 -9.82 12.51
CA ARG A 264 13.87 -11.14 13.06
C ARG A 264 14.14 -11.18 14.56
N LYS A 265 13.73 -12.26 15.23
CA LYS A 265 13.86 -12.37 16.69
C LYS A 265 15.30 -12.61 17.12
N SER A 266 16.13 -13.14 16.23
CA SER A 266 17.53 -13.44 16.50
C SER A 266 18.37 -13.37 15.23
N ALA A 267 19.69 -13.33 15.42
CA ALA A 267 20.64 -13.38 14.31
C ALA A 267 20.65 -14.73 13.58
N GLU A 268 20.35 -15.81 14.29
CA GLU A 268 20.20 -17.14 13.68
C GLU A 268 19.00 -17.17 12.74
N GLU A 269 17.85 -16.65 13.17
CA GLU A 269 16.64 -16.58 12.34
C GLU A 269 16.85 -15.68 11.11
N ALA A 270 17.57 -14.56 11.26
CA ALA A 270 17.92 -13.70 10.14
C ALA A 270 18.86 -14.41 9.12
N ALA A 271 19.88 -15.10 9.60
CA ALA A 271 20.81 -15.82 8.73
C ALA A 271 20.13 -17.00 8.00
N GLU A 272 19.27 -17.75 8.70
CA GLU A 272 18.46 -18.82 8.10
C GLU A 272 17.52 -18.28 7.02
N LEU A 273 16.89 -17.13 7.28
CA LEU A 273 15.98 -16.51 6.31
C LEU A 273 16.72 -16.06 5.05
N ALA A 274 17.87 -15.39 5.21
CA ALA A 274 18.72 -14.97 4.09
C ALA A 274 19.16 -16.18 3.24
N ALA A 275 19.60 -17.26 3.88
CA ALA A 275 19.97 -18.50 3.20
C ALA A 275 18.78 -19.15 2.47
N GLY A 276 17.60 -19.14 3.09
CA GLY A 276 16.38 -19.69 2.51
C GLY A 276 15.89 -18.91 1.29
N TYR A 277 15.96 -17.57 1.32
CA TYR A 277 15.61 -16.74 0.15
C TYR A 277 16.55 -17.03 -1.03
N HIS A 278 17.86 -17.09 -0.78
CA HIS A 278 18.83 -17.43 -1.81
C HIS A 278 18.62 -18.83 -2.41
N SER A 279 18.35 -19.84 -1.56
CA SER A 279 18.02 -21.19 -2.03
C SER A 279 16.72 -21.23 -2.83
N MET A 280 15.70 -20.47 -2.45
CA MET A 280 14.47 -20.34 -3.24
C MET A 280 14.77 -19.78 -4.64
N LEU A 281 15.61 -18.76 -4.76
CA LEU A 281 15.99 -18.19 -6.06
C LEU A 281 16.74 -19.21 -6.93
N VAL A 282 17.76 -19.86 -6.39
CA VAL A 282 18.62 -20.78 -7.14
C VAL A 282 17.92 -22.13 -7.39
N ASP A 283 17.51 -22.81 -6.32
CA ASP A 283 16.99 -24.18 -6.40
C ASP A 283 15.49 -24.19 -6.78
N GLY A 284 14.74 -23.18 -6.33
CA GLY A 284 13.31 -23.08 -6.58
C GLY A 284 12.93 -22.43 -7.91
N MET A 285 13.70 -21.42 -8.33
CA MET A 285 13.41 -20.64 -9.55
C MET A 285 14.45 -20.78 -10.66
N GLY A 286 15.58 -21.47 -10.40
CA GLY A 286 16.60 -21.73 -11.41
C GLY A 286 17.52 -20.54 -11.71
N ALA A 287 17.68 -19.62 -10.76
CA ALA A 287 18.63 -18.51 -10.88
C ALA A 287 20.09 -19.01 -10.85
N ASP A 288 20.98 -18.30 -11.55
CA ASP A 288 22.40 -18.60 -11.54
C ASP A 288 23.06 -17.99 -10.29
N ASN A 289 24.00 -18.71 -9.66
CA ASN A 289 24.74 -18.15 -8.54
C ASN A 289 25.70 -17.05 -9.00
N ILE A 290 25.77 -15.96 -8.22
CA ILE A 290 26.75 -14.90 -8.43
C ILE A 290 27.98 -15.14 -7.55
N ASP A 291 29.17 -15.10 -8.14
CA ASP A 291 30.43 -15.11 -7.39
C ASP A 291 30.64 -13.75 -6.69
N LEU A 292 30.57 -13.77 -5.36
CA LEU A 292 30.73 -12.61 -4.48
C LEU A 292 31.93 -12.77 -3.53
N THR A 293 32.90 -13.63 -3.88
CA THR A 293 34.09 -13.89 -3.05
C THR A 293 34.96 -12.66 -2.77
N SER A 294 34.84 -11.61 -3.59
CA SER A 294 35.54 -10.33 -3.40
C SER A 294 34.77 -9.31 -2.55
N SER A 295 33.54 -9.62 -2.14
CA SER A 295 32.70 -8.72 -1.33
C SER A 295 33.23 -8.58 0.10
N SER A 296 33.13 -7.37 0.65
CA SER A 296 33.40 -7.07 2.06
C SER A 296 32.26 -7.47 3.01
N ILE A 297 31.09 -7.80 2.46
CA ILE A 297 29.90 -8.15 3.24
C ILE A 297 29.95 -9.63 3.60
N SER A 298 30.11 -9.91 4.89
CA SER A 298 30.14 -11.28 5.41
C SER A 298 28.82 -12.00 5.14
N GLY A 299 28.88 -13.21 4.61
CA GLY A 299 27.69 -14.03 4.35
C GLY A 299 26.79 -13.54 3.20
N LEU A 300 27.24 -12.55 2.42
CA LEU A 300 26.52 -12.08 1.24
C LEU A 300 26.34 -13.21 0.24
N LYS A 301 25.09 -13.41 -0.18
CA LYS A 301 24.68 -14.34 -1.21
C LYS A 301 24.06 -13.54 -2.36
N GLY A 302 24.22 -14.06 -3.58
CA GLY A 302 23.62 -13.43 -4.75
C GLY A 302 23.21 -14.43 -5.81
N ALA A 303 22.22 -14.03 -6.58
CA ALA A 303 21.69 -14.79 -7.69
C ALA A 303 21.39 -13.86 -8.87
N ASP A 304 21.66 -14.33 -10.09
CA ASP A 304 21.25 -13.69 -11.33
C ASP A 304 19.95 -14.32 -11.79
N MET A 305 18.88 -13.52 -11.79
CA MET A 305 17.56 -13.91 -12.24
C MET A 305 17.28 -13.20 -13.56
N LEU A 306 17.51 -13.90 -14.68
CA LEU A 306 17.22 -13.39 -16.03
C LEU A 306 17.95 -12.06 -16.35
N GLY A 307 19.16 -11.88 -15.83
CA GLY A 307 19.98 -10.67 -15.99
C GLY A 307 19.78 -9.61 -14.91
N ASP A 308 18.83 -9.80 -14.00
CA ASP A 308 18.65 -8.94 -12.83
C ASP A 308 19.37 -9.55 -11.61
N THR A 309 20.13 -8.72 -10.90
CA THR A 309 20.91 -9.12 -9.72
C THR A 309 20.04 -9.08 -8.46
N GLU A 310 19.97 -10.22 -7.77
CA GLU A 310 19.42 -10.35 -6.41
C GLU A 310 20.58 -10.52 -5.42
N LEU A 311 20.58 -9.75 -4.33
CA LEU A 311 21.55 -9.89 -3.24
C LEU A 311 20.82 -10.05 -1.91
N VAL A 312 21.35 -10.88 -1.02
CA VAL A 312 20.81 -11.06 0.33
C VAL A 312 21.92 -11.38 1.33
N PHE A 313 21.82 -10.80 2.52
CA PHE A 313 22.72 -11.04 3.65
C PHE A 313 21.94 -10.89 4.97
N SER A 314 22.63 -11.17 6.08
CA SER A 314 22.12 -10.92 7.42
C SER A 314 23.18 -10.20 8.26
N GLU A 315 22.75 -9.23 9.05
CA GLU A 315 23.59 -8.54 10.05
C GLU A 315 22.76 -8.44 11.33
N GLY A 316 23.32 -8.90 12.45
CA GLY A 316 22.57 -8.98 13.71
C GLY A 316 21.24 -9.71 13.49
N SER A 317 20.16 -9.11 13.98
CA SER A 317 18.78 -9.61 13.85
C SER A 317 18.10 -9.27 12.51
N VAL A 318 18.80 -8.66 11.56
CA VAL A 318 18.24 -8.13 10.32
C VAL A 318 18.61 -9.02 9.13
N THR A 319 17.61 -9.42 8.33
CA THR A 319 17.84 -9.89 6.95
C THR A 319 17.68 -8.71 6.00
N ALA A 320 18.64 -8.51 5.12
CA ALA A 320 18.68 -7.36 4.22
C ALA A 320 19.18 -7.77 2.84
N GLY A 321 18.83 -7.00 1.82
CA GLY A 321 19.18 -7.35 0.47
C GLY A 321 18.80 -6.31 -0.57
N ILE A 322 19.12 -6.65 -1.82
CA ILE A 322 18.85 -5.85 -3.00
C ILE A 322 17.99 -6.69 -3.95
N HIS A 323 16.89 -6.12 -4.40
CA HIS A 323 15.92 -6.80 -5.25
C HIS A 323 15.99 -6.27 -6.69
N THR A 324 16.05 -7.19 -7.65
CA THR A 324 15.91 -6.99 -9.10
C THR A 324 16.74 -5.82 -9.64
N ALA A 325 18.04 -5.82 -9.32
CA ALA A 325 18.95 -4.76 -9.73
C ALA A 325 19.52 -5.01 -11.13
N LYS A 326 19.23 -4.11 -12.08
CA LYS A 326 19.75 -4.18 -13.46
C LYS A 326 21.26 -3.97 -13.58
N ASN A 327 21.86 -3.37 -12.56
CA ASN A 327 23.29 -3.09 -12.50
C ASN A 327 23.87 -3.68 -11.22
N ARG A 328 24.69 -4.72 -11.38
CA ARG A 328 25.35 -5.41 -10.28
C ARG A 328 26.24 -4.50 -9.42
N GLU A 329 26.98 -3.58 -10.04
CA GLU A 329 27.87 -2.67 -9.30
C GLU A 329 27.05 -1.71 -8.42
N ALA A 330 25.92 -1.22 -8.93
CA ALA A 330 24.99 -0.41 -8.16
C ALA A 330 24.37 -1.22 -7.00
N ALA A 331 24.03 -2.49 -7.24
CA ALA A 331 23.52 -3.39 -6.22
C ALA A 331 24.53 -3.61 -5.08
N GLU A 332 25.79 -3.92 -5.40
CA GLU A 332 26.84 -4.13 -4.41
C GLU A 332 27.14 -2.84 -3.60
N LYS A 333 27.17 -1.67 -4.26
CA LYS A 333 27.29 -0.37 -3.58
C LYS A 333 26.14 -0.12 -2.61
N LEU A 334 24.90 -0.39 -3.02
CA LEU A 334 23.73 -0.18 -2.17
C LEU A 334 23.68 -1.19 -1.02
N ALA A 335 24.07 -2.44 -1.25
CA ALA A 335 24.18 -3.45 -0.20
C ALA A 335 25.19 -3.03 0.90
N GLN A 336 26.31 -2.43 0.50
CA GLN A 336 27.31 -1.93 1.45
C GLN A 336 26.77 -0.75 2.28
N ARG A 337 26.08 0.21 1.65
CA ARG A 337 25.42 1.33 2.36
C ARG A 337 24.35 0.83 3.33
N LEU A 338 23.59 -0.17 2.92
CA LEU A 338 22.55 -0.79 3.74
C LEU A 338 23.15 -1.47 4.97
N LEU A 339 24.26 -2.20 4.80
CA LEU A 339 24.99 -2.82 5.92
C LEU A 339 25.49 -1.76 6.92
N GLU A 340 26.07 -0.68 6.43
CA GLU A 340 26.57 0.42 7.27
C GLU A 340 25.43 1.08 8.07
N SER A 341 24.32 1.39 7.39
CA SER A 341 23.12 1.95 8.02
C SER A 341 22.55 1.03 9.10
N ILE A 342 22.48 -0.28 8.86
CA ILE A 342 22.04 -1.26 9.86
C ILE A 342 22.96 -1.24 11.08
N ARG A 343 24.28 -1.30 10.90
CA ARG A 343 25.25 -1.31 12.01
C ARG A 343 25.24 -0.03 12.85
N GLU A 344 24.93 1.10 12.23
CA GLU A 344 24.83 2.38 12.92
C GLU A 344 23.57 2.47 13.80
N ASN A 345 22.47 1.84 13.36
CA ASN A 345 21.14 1.99 13.95
C ASN A 345 20.64 0.78 14.76
N GLU A 346 21.32 -0.37 14.74
CA GLU A 346 20.98 -1.56 15.54
C GLU A 346 21.50 -1.50 17.02
N LYS A 347 21.97 -0.34 17.49
CA LYS A 347 22.61 -0.18 18.82
C LYS A 347 21.66 0.02 20.00
#